data_AF-A0AA35RUR4-F1
#
_entry.id   AF-A0AA35RUR4-F1
#
_cell.length_a   1.000
_cell.length_b   1.000
_cell.length_c   1.000
_cell.angle_alpha   90.00
_cell.angle_beta   90.00
_cell.angle_gamma   90.00
#
_symmetry.space_group_name_H-M   'P 1'
#
loop_
_entity.id
_entity.type
_entity.pdbx_description
1 polymer ?
#
loop_
_entity_poly.entity_id
_entity_poly.type
_entity_poly.pdbx_seq_one_letter_code
_entity_poly.pdbx_strand_id
1 'polypeptide(L)'
;MRVRRHKEEAWEPLMFAFRDACVTEGFPDGQDMNNPDSTGVAPLPMNNVAGVRLSTALSYINPVRHRLNLTIRPNALTTRILFDGKRATGVEVESGGEPFVVEGELIVLSTGSIASPHLLMVSGVGPRDHLAGVGVPVVHDLPGVGQNFRDHPQAPVTFSAQEGFPMNFDAPRTQLGLRYTATGSDLRNDMVVFPTTFSTRWET
;
A
#
# COMPACT_ATOMS: atom_id res chain seq x y z
N MET A 1 15.47 -0.47 2.95
CA MET A 1 14.74 -1.73 2.67
C MET A 1 15.28 -2.33 1.39
N ARG A 2 15.69 -3.62 1.39
CA ARG A 2 16.24 -4.25 0.18
C ARG A 2 15.10 -4.61 -0.79
N VAL A 3 15.30 -4.29 -2.06
CA VAL A 3 14.38 -4.63 -3.16
C VAL A 3 15.10 -5.61 -4.09
N ARG A 4 14.37 -6.57 -4.65
CA ARG A 4 14.86 -7.47 -5.70
C ARG A 4 13.86 -7.53 -6.85
N ARG A 5 14.32 -7.99 -8.01
CA ARG A 5 13.47 -8.42 -9.13
C ARG A 5 13.74 -9.90 -9.38
N HIS A 6 12.78 -10.61 -9.98
CA HIS A 6 13.07 -11.92 -10.54
C HIS A 6 13.91 -11.72 -11.81
N LYS A 7 15.07 -12.36 -11.88
CA LYS A 7 15.84 -12.38 -13.12
C LYS A 7 15.11 -13.24 -14.15
N GLU A 8 15.36 -12.95 -15.42
CA GLU A 8 14.72 -13.62 -16.55
C GLU A 8 14.88 -15.15 -16.50
N GLU A 9 16.04 -15.65 -16.09
CA GLU A 9 16.29 -17.09 -16.01
C GLU A 9 15.42 -17.81 -14.95
N ALA A 10 14.78 -17.05 -14.06
CA ALA A 10 13.90 -17.53 -13.02
C ALA A 10 12.43 -17.18 -13.27
N TRP A 11 12.08 -16.69 -14.47
CA TRP A 11 10.68 -16.45 -14.85
C TRP A 11 9.96 -17.77 -15.14
N GLU A 12 8.72 -17.85 -14.67
CA GLU A 12 7.83 -18.94 -15.00
C GLU A 12 7.42 -18.87 -16.48
N PRO A 13 7.09 -20.00 -17.12
CA PRO A 13 6.65 -20.04 -18.52
C PRO A 13 5.50 -19.07 -18.84
N LEU A 14 4.58 -18.86 -17.90
CA LEU A 14 3.47 -17.89 -18.05
C LEU A 14 3.97 -16.45 -18.21
N MET A 15 5.07 -16.08 -17.55
CA MET A 15 5.61 -14.73 -17.60
C MET A 15 6.26 -14.46 -18.95
N PHE A 16 6.95 -15.45 -19.52
CA PHE A 16 7.44 -15.36 -20.91
C PHE A 16 6.27 -15.20 -21.89
N ALA A 17 5.25 -16.04 -21.80
CA ALA A 17 4.06 -15.95 -22.66
C ALA A 17 3.36 -14.58 -22.55
N PHE A 18 3.26 -14.04 -21.33
CA PHE A 18 2.70 -12.70 -21.10
C PHE A 18 3.57 -11.60 -21.74
N ARG A 19 4.89 -11.64 -21.54
CA ARG A 19 5.82 -10.68 -22.12
C ARG A 19 5.75 -10.70 -23.65
N ASP A 20 5.83 -11.88 -24.25
CA ASP A 20 5.85 -12.03 -25.69
C ASP A 20 4.54 -11.55 -26.32
N ALA A 21 3.40 -11.81 -25.67
CA ALA A 21 2.11 -11.24 -26.08
C ALA A 21 2.13 -9.70 -26.02
N CYS A 22 2.61 -9.11 -24.92
CA CYS A 22 2.70 -7.66 -24.80
C CYS A 22 3.60 -7.04 -25.90
N VAL A 23 4.77 -7.63 -26.16
CA VAL A 23 5.69 -7.14 -27.18
C VAL A 23 5.10 -7.29 -28.59
N THR A 24 4.39 -8.38 -28.85
CA THR A 24 3.69 -8.61 -30.14
C THR A 24 2.62 -7.53 -30.38
N GLU A 25 1.91 -7.12 -29.33
CA GLU A 25 0.93 -6.02 -29.38
C GLU A 25 1.59 -4.62 -29.42
N GLY A 26 2.92 -4.54 -29.49
CA GLY A 26 3.67 -3.29 -29.64
C GLY A 26 3.98 -2.56 -28.33
N PHE A 27 3.72 -3.17 -27.17
CA PHE A 27 4.16 -2.60 -25.90
C PHE A 27 5.67 -2.71 -25.74
N PRO A 28 6.38 -1.65 -25.31
CA PRO A 28 7.82 -1.72 -25.12
C PRO A 28 8.25 -2.77 -24.10
N ASP A 29 9.39 -3.40 -24.36
CA ASP A 29 10.02 -4.31 -23.42
C ASP A 29 11.00 -3.57 -22.50
N GLY A 30 10.62 -3.42 -21.24
CA GLY A 30 11.34 -2.68 -20.22
C GLY A 30 12.13 -3.59 -19.28
N GLN A 31 13.23 -3.06 -18.75
CA GLN A 31 14.08 -3.78 -17.79
C GLN A 31 13.76 -3.44 -16.32
N ASP A 32 13.05 -2.34 -16.08
CA ASP A 32 12.72 -1.87 -14.73
C ASP A 32 11.38 -1.13 -14.65
N MET A 33 10.44 -1.71 -13.91
CA MET A 33 9.14 -1.10 -13.65
C MET A 33 9.18 0.09 -12.66
N ASN A 34 10.25 0.24 -11.88
CA ASN A 34 10.49 1.43 -11.04
C ASN A 34 11.14 2.59 -11.81
N ASN A 35 11.57 2.40 -13.05
CA ASN A 35 12.06 3.51 -13.85
C ASN A 35 10.90 4.52 -14.04
N PRO A 36 11.05 5.80 -13.66
CA PRO A 36 9.98 6.79 -13.81
C PRO A 36 9.52 6.96 -15.27
N ASP A 37 10.42 6.69 -16.22
CA ASP A 37 10.22 6.92 -17.65
C ASP A 37 9.77 5.68 -18.42
N SER A 38 9.80 4.47 -17.82
CA SER A 38 9.39 3.25 -18.52
C SER A 38 7.93 3.24 -19.00
N THR A 39 7.61 2.34 -19.91
CA THR A 39 6.24 1.99 -20.30
C THR A 39 6.34 0.58 -20.87
N GLY A 40 5.20 -0.09 -21.04
CA GLY A 40 5.15 -1.47 -21.50
C GLY A 40 5.44 -2.48 -20.39
N VAL A 41 5.88 -3.67 -20.80
CA VAL A 41 6.08 -4.82 -19.92
C VAL A 41 7.44 -4.76 -19.26
N ALA A 42 7.53 -4.98 -17.96
CA ALA A 42 8.81 -4.97 -17.25
C ALA A 42 8.80 -5.83 -15.98
N PRO A 43 9.98 -6.24 -15.47
CA PRO A 43 10.09 -7.00 -14.23
C PRO A 43 9.69 -6.18 -13.00
N LEU A 44 8.92 -6.82 -12.11
CA LEU A 44 8.43 -6.19 -10.89
C LEU A 44 9.46 -6.17 -9.77
N PRO A 45 9.71 -5.00 -9.17
CA PRO A 45 10.45 -4.89 -7.93
C PRO A 45 9.61 -5.38 -6.76
N MET A 46 10.22 -6.22 -5.93
CA MET A 46 9.63 -6.81 -4.74
C MET A 46 10.52 -6.60 -3.53
N ASN A 47 9.91 -6.32 -2.39
CA ASN A 47 10.58 -6.27 -1.08
C ASN A 47 10.54 -7.63 -0.36
N ASN A 48 10.51 -8.74 -1.10
CA ASN A 48 10.67 -10.08 -0.55
C ASN A 48 12.08 -10.57 -0.88
N VAL A 49 12.89 -10.92 0.12
CA VAL A 49 14.27 -11.39 -0.08
C VAL A 49 14.39 -12.78 0.51
N ALA A 50 14.87 -13.75 -0.28
CA ALA A 50 14.98 -15.16 0.11
C ALA A 50 13.67 -15.74 0.68
N GLY A 51 12.53 -15.42 0.05
CA GLY A 51 11.20 -15.87 0.48
C GLY A 51 10.58 -15.06 1.61
N VAL A 52 11.35 -14.20 2.28
CA VAL A 52 10.89 -13.40 3.42
C VAL A 52 10.44 -12.02 2.98
N ARG A 53 9.18 -11.67 3.27
CA ARG A 53 8.67 -10.30 3.09
C ARG A 53 9.35 -9.35 4.08
N LEU A 54 10.05 -8.34 3.57
CA LEU A 54 10.67 -7.31 4.39
C LEU A 54 9.65 -6.20 4.68
N SER A 55 8.98 -6.30 5.83
CA SER A 55 8.08 -5.24 6.31
C SER A 55 8.87 -4.01 6.78
N THR A 56 8.17 -2.88 6.93
CA THR A 56 8.75 -1.66 7.51
C THR A 56 9.20 -1.88 8.95
N ALA A 57 8.45 -2.66 9.76
CA ALA A 57 8.84 -3.02 11.11
C ALA A 57 10.15 -3.83 11.15
N LEU A 58 10.27 -4.87 10.31
CA LEU A 58 11.51 -5.65 10.20
C LEU A 58 12.69 -4.79 9.74
N SER A 59 12.44 -3.85 8.82
CA SER A 59 13.51 -3.08 8.16
C SER A 59 13.97 -1.85 8.94
N TYR A 60 13.07 -1.17 9.65
CA TYR A 60 13.35 0.13 10.28
C TYR A 60 13.21 0.12 11.80
N ILE A 61 12.36 -0.73 12.37
CA ILE A 61 12.07 -0.71 13.81
C ILE A 61 12.90 -1.76 14.55
N ASN A 62 12.87 -3.02 14.09
CA ASN A 62 13.58 -4.11 14.75
C ASN A 62 15.08 -3.84 14.95
N PRO A 63 15.83 -3.28 13.98
CA PRO A 63 17.26 -3.01 14.16
C PRO A 63 17.56 -1.99 15.27
N VAL A 64 16.62 -1.10 15.60
CA VAL A 64 16.81 0.00 16.55
C VAL A 64 15.95 -0.14 17.81
N ARG A 65 15.22 -1.25 17.95
CA ARG A 65 14.27 -1.48 19.05
C ARG A 65 14.91 -1.50 20.45
N HIS A 66 16.22 -1.73 20.51
CA HIS A 66 17.00 -1.74 21.75
C HIS A 66 17.30 -0.33 22.29
N ARG A 67 17.05 0.73 21.52
CA ARG A 67 17.36 2.10 21.94
C ARG A 67 16.42 2.53 23.06
N LEU A 68 16.98 3.03 24.16
CA LEU A 68 16.22 3.42 25.36
C LEU A 68 15.26 4.60 25.12
N ASN A 69 15.49 5.40 24.07
CA ASN A 69 14.64 6.52 23.68
C ASN A 69 13.55 6.15 22.67
N LEU A 70 13.30 4.85 22.44
CA LEU A 70 12.22 4.37 21.58
C LEU A 70 11.30 3.44 22.36
N THR A 71 10.04 3.85 22.54
CA THR A 71 8.99 3.00 23.10
C THR A 71 8.01 2.58 22.02
N ILE A 72 7.73 1.29 21.93
CA ILE A 72 6.73 0.73 20.99
C ILE A 72 5.66 0.06 21.84
N ARG A 73 4.43 0.56 21.74
CA ARG A 73 3.28 0.00 22.44
C ARG A 73 2.31 -0.62 21.42
N PRO A 74 2.35 -1.95 21.21
CA PRO A 74 1.36 -2.63 20.38
C PRO A 74 0.00 -2.65 21.08
N ASN A 75 -1.07 -2.93 20.33
CA ASN A 75 -2.44 -3.05 20.86
C ASN A 75 -2.91 -1.81 21.63
N ALA A 76 -2.48 -0.63 21.17
CA ALA A 76 -2.81 0.66 21.76
C ALA A 76 -3.45 1.53 20.67
N LEU A 77 -4.76 1.70 20.74
CA LEU A 77 -5.55 2.44 19.76
C LEU A 77 -5.60 3.91 20.16
N THR A 78 -5.07 4.80 19.33
CA THR A 78 -5.26 6.24 19.52
C THR A 78 -6.67 6.64 19.10
N THR A 79 -7.44 7.21 20.03
CA THR A 79 -8.85 7.56 19.83
C THR A 79 -9.07 9.06 19.58
N ARG A 80 -8.21 9.92 20.15
CA ARG A 80 -8.30 11.38 20.02
C ARG A 80 -6.93 12.05 20.19
N ILE A 81 -6.74 13.20 19.54
CA ILE A 81 -5.62 14.13 19.75
C ILE A 81 -6.06 15.20 20.74
N LEU A 82 -5.21 15.51 21.71
CA LEU A 82 -5.44 16.54 22.72
C LEU A 82 -4.83 17.87 22.26
N PHE A 83 -5.56 18.97 22.50
CA PHE A 83 -5.16 20.30 22.08
C PHE A 83 -5.21 21.32 23.22
N ASP A 84 -4.22 22.21 23.22
CA ASP A 84 -4.20 23.49 23.94
C ASP A 84 -4.30 24.61 22.89
N GLY A 85 -5.50 25.17 22.73
CA GLY A 85 -5.84 26.03 21.60
C GLY A 85 -5.67 25.30 20.27
N LYS A 86 -4.62 25.66 19.51
CA LYS A 86 -4.28 25.00 18.23
C LYS A 86 -3.05 24.09 18.31
N ARG A 87 -2.41 23.98 19.49
CA ARG A 87 -1.22 23.15 19.68
C ARG A 87 -1.64 21.75 20.14
N ALA A 88 -1.24 20.71 19.41
CA ALA A 88 -1.39 19.34 19.88
C ALA A 88 -0.43 19.09 21.07
N THR A 89 -0.93 18.50 22.14
CA THR A 89 -0.17 18.29 23.39
C THR A 89 -0.07 16.82 23.80
N GLY A 90 -0.83 15.94 23.13
CA GLY A 90 -0.87 14.53 23.44
C GLY A 90 -1.97 13.81 22.67
N VAL A 91 -2.20 12.57 23.08
CA VAL A 91 -3.24 11.71 22.52
C VAL A 91 -3.93 10.89 23.61
N GLU A 92 -5.23 10.70 23.48
CA GLU A 92 -5.98 9.67 24.20
C GLU A 92 -5.77 8.33 23.50
N VAL A 93 -5.49 7.30 24.30
CA VAL A 93 -5.15 5.96 23.84
C VAL A 93 -5.92 4.93 24.64
N GLU A 94 -6.47 3.92 23.99
CA GLU A 94 -7.08 2.76 24.63
C GLU A 94 -6.17 1.54 24.48
N SER A 95 -5.97 0.79 25.57
CA SER A 95 -5.21 -0.47 25.54
C SER A 95 -5.85 -1.47 26.49
N GLY A 96 -6.43 -2.55 25.93
CA GLY A 96 -7.10 -3.57 26.74
C GLY A 96 -8.37 -3.06 27.43
N GLY A 97 -9.10 -2.14 26.81
CA GLY A 97 -10.31 -1.52 27.35
C GLY A 97 -10.09 -0.34 28.30
N GLU A 98 -8.84 -0.07 28.67
CA GLU A 98 -8.50 1.02 29.59
C GLU A 98 -7.98 2.25 28.82
N PRO A 99 -8.61 3.43 28.96
CA PRO A 99 -8.13 4.67 28.38
C PRO A 99 -7.00 5.30 29.22
N PHE A 100 -6.01 5.87 28.55
CA PHE A 100 -4.93 6.65 29.16
C PHE A 100 -4.42 7.72 28.19
N VAL A 101 -3.66 8.69 28.71
CA VAL A 101 -3.09 9.79 27.92
C VAL A 101 -1.60 9.56 27.69
N VAL A 102 -1.14 9.87 26.48
CA VAL A 102 0.28 10.00 26.15
C VAL A 102 0.55 11.43 25.70
N GLU A 103 1.35 12.16 26.48
CA GLU A 103 1.73 13.53 26.18
C GLU A 103 2.93 13.58 25.22
N GLY A 104 3.02 14.66 24.42
CA GLY A 104 4.13 14.85 23.50
C GLY A 104 4.15 16.24 22.88
N GLU A 105 5.36 16.75 22.61
CA GLU A 105 5.58 18.07 22.00
C GLU A 105 5.31 18.09 20.49
N LEU A 106 5.46 16.93 19.83
CA LEU A 106 5.20 16.73 18.41
C LEU A 106 4.41 15.44 18.22
N ILE A 107 3.21 15.57 17.66
CA ILE A 107 2.33 14.44 17.33
C ILE A 107 2.36 14.21 15.82
N VAL A 108 2.86 13.04 15.40
CA VAL A 108 2.93 12.65 13.99
C VAL A 108 1.89 11.56 13.71
N LEU A 109 0.90 11.88 12.88
CA LEU A 109 -0.10 10.90 12.47
C LEU A 109 0.45 10.00 11.37
N SER A 110 0.46 8.70 11.64
CA SER A 110 0.89 7.66 10.70
C SER A 110 -0.10 6.49 10.68
N THR A 111 -1.40 6.75 10.89
CA THR A 111 -2.44 5.72 10.99
C THR A 111 -3.00 5.28 9.62
N GLY A 112 -2.46 5.82 8.52
CA GLY A 112 -2.86 5.50 7.15
C GLY A 112 -3.86 6.50 6.55
N SER A 113 -4.10 6.42 5.24
CA SER A 113 -4.90 7.38 4.47
C SER A 113 -6.37 7.47 4.88
N ILE A 114 -6.90 6.42 5.50
CA ILE A 114 -8.29 6.37 5.98
C ILE A 114 -8.37 6.82 7.45
N ALA A 115 -7.54 6.23 8.32
CA ALA A 115 -7.65 6.49 9.75
C ALA A 115 -7.04 7.82 10.19
N SER A 116 -6.07 8.39 9.46
CA SER A 116 -5.50 9.70 9.81
C SER A 116 -6.51 10.84 9.69
N PRO A 117 -7.24 11.01 8.56
CA PRO A 117 -8.28 12.04 8.48
C PRO A 117 -9.44 11.76 9.44
N HIS A 118 -9.79 10.49 9.69
CA HIS A 118 -10.77 10.15 10.71
C HIS A 118 -10.34 10.63 12.11
N LEU A 119 -9.10 10.31 12.51
CA LEU A 119 -8.55 10.73 13.81
C LEU A 119 -8.49 12.25 13.94
N LEU A 120 -8.13 12.97 12.87
CA LEU A 120 -8.21 14.43 12.83
C LEU A 120 -9.64 14.91 13.08
N MET A 121 -10.63 14.35 12.38
CA MET A 121 -12.03 14.76 12.49
C MET A 121 -12.59 14.50 13.88
N VAL A 122 -12.42 13.31 14.47
CA VAL A 122 -12.89 13.02 15.85
C VAL A 122 -12.16 13.82 16.93
N SER A 123 -11.05 14.46 16.57
CA SER A 123 -10.28 15.38 17.41
C SER A 123 -10.58 16.86 17.11
N GLY A 124 -11.58 17.16 16.29
CA GLY A 124 -12.03 18.53 16.01
C GLY A 124 -11.28 19.24 14.87
N VAL A 125 -10.51 18.52 14.04
CA VAL A 125 -9.82 19.08 12.87
C VAL A 125 -10.45 18.52 11.59
N GLY A 126 -11.20 19.34 10.86
CA GLY A 126 -11.94 18.92 9.66
C GLY A 126 -12.99 19.93 9.21
N PRO A 127 -13.87 19.56 8.26
CA PRO A 127 -14.90 20.46 7.76
C PRO A 127 -15.89 20.85 8.88
N ARG A 128 -15.98 22.14 9.22
CA ARG A 128 -16.79 22.65 10.34
C ARG A 128 -18.21 22.10 10.39
N ASP A 129 -18.94 22.17 9.27
CA ASP A 129 -20.35 21.79 9.23
C ASP A 129 -20.53 20.28 9.46
N HIS A 130 -19.62 19.46 8.93
CA HIS A 130 -19.62 18.02 9.18
C HIS A 130 -19.36 17.73 10.66
N LEU A 131 -18.33 18.34 11.25
CA LEU A 131 -17.99 18.17 12.66
C LEU A 131 -19.14 18.58 13.58
N ALA A 132 -19.76 19.75 13.32
CA ALA A 132 -20.92 20.22 14.06
C ALA A 132 -22.11 19.25 13.93
N GLY A 133 -22.36 18.70 12.73
CA GLY A 133 -23.42 17.74 12.48
C GLY A 133 -23.29 16.42 13.25
N VAL A 134 -22.07 16.02 13.63
CA VAL A 134 -21.80 14.82 14.45
C VAL A 134 -21.44 15.15 15.91
N GLY A 135 -21.60 16.40 16.34
CA GLY A 135 -21.39 16.82 17.73
C GLY A 135 -19.92 16.90 18.16
N VAL A 136 -18.97 16.99 17.23
CA VAL A 136 -17.55 17.16 17.55
C VAL A 136 -17.20 18.66 17.63
N PRO A 137 -16.66 19.15 18.76
CA PRO A 137 -16.20 20.54 18.87
C PRO A 137 -15.10 20.86 17.85
N VAL A 138 -15.22 22.01 17.18
CA VAL A 138 -14.25 22.41 16.15
C VAL A 138 -13.03 23.07 16.80
N VAL A 139 -11.88 22.41 16.67
CA VAL A 139 -10.56 22.96 17.00
C VAL A 139 -10.02 23.74 15.80
N HIS A 140 -10.11 23.17 14.60
CA HIS A 140 -9.66 23.81 13.37
C HIS A 140 -10.52 23.40 12.19
N ASP A 141 -11.11 24.40 11.53
CA ASP A 141 -11.88 24.21 10.32
C ASP A 141 -10.93 24.00 9.13
N LEU A 142 -10.86 22.76 8.65
CA LEU A 142 -9.98 22.35 7.56
C LEU A 142 -10.76 21.45 6.59
N PRO A 143 -11.44 22.03 5.59
CA PRO A 143 -12.39 21.29 4.74
C PRO A 143 -11.74 20.21 3.86
N GLY A 144 -10.41 20.23 3.69
CA GLY A 144 -9.68 19.21 2.94
C GLY A 144 -9.50 17.88 3.69
N VAL A 145 -9.72 17.84 5.01
CA VAL A 145 -9.60 16.59 5.79
C VAL A 145 -10.65 15.58 5.32
N GLY A 146 -10.20 14.39 4.97
CA GLY A 146 -11.05 13.30 4.46
C GLY A 146 -11.43 13.43 2.98
N GLN A 147 -10.96 14.47 2.28
CA GLN A 147 -11.25 14.68 0.86
C GLN A 147 -10.11 14.17 -0.04
N ASN A 148 -10.34 14.18 -1.36
CA ASN A 148 -9.37 13.76 -2.38
C ASN A 148 -8.80 12.35 -2.13
N PHE A 149 -9.65 11.43 -1.65
CA PHE A 149 -9.32 10.01 -1.60
C PHE A 149 -9.09 9.49 -3.02
N ARG A 150 -7.99 8.77 -3.20
CA ARG A 150 -7.62 8.14 -4.46
C ARG A 150 -7.19 6.72 -4.17
N ASP A 151 -7.65 5.82 -5.01
CA ASP A 151 -7.27 4.42 -5.02
C ASP A 151 -7.23 3.93 -6.47
N HIS A 152 -6.73 2.73 -6.69
CA HIS A 152 -6.72 2.10 -8.00
C HIS A 152 -7.83 1.06 -8.09
N PRO A 153 -8.89 1.29 -8.89
CA PRO A 153 -9.89 0.26 -9.12
C PRO A 153 -9.24 -0.94 -9.81
N GLN A 154 -9.51 -2.14 -9.31
CA GLN A 154 -8.95 -3.39 -9.84
C GLN A 154 -10.08 -4.28 -10.37
N ALA A 155 -9.91 -4.78 -11.60
CA ALA A 155 -10.83 -5.73 -12.21
C ALA A 155 -10.08 -7.03 -12.54
N PRO A 156 -10.43 -8.19 -11.96
CA PRO A 156 -9.81 -9.46 -12.32
C PRO A 156 -10.39 -9.97 -13.65
N VAL A 157 -9.51 -10.43 -14.54
CA VAL A 157 -9.89 -11.22 -15.72
C VAL A 157 -9.26 -12.61 -15.55
N THR A 158 -10.10 -13.63 -15.44
CA THR A 158 -9.66 -14.99 -15.14
C THR A 158 -9.63 -15.83 -16.41
N PHE A 159 -8.58 -16.65 -16.53
CA PHE A 159 -8.39 -17.58 -17.63
C PHE A 159 -8.03 -18.95 -17.07
N SER A 160 -8.47 -20.02 -17.75
CA SER A 160 -7.99 -21.37 -17.50
C SER A 160 -6.77 -21.63 -18.38
N ALA A 161 -5.71 -22.20 -17.79
CA ALA A 161 -4.58 -22.68 -18.56
C ALA A 161 -5.02 -23.82 -19.49
N GLN A 162 -4.42 -23.91 -20.67
CA GLN A 162 -4.63 -25.05 -21.55
C GLN A 162 -4.13 -26.34 -20.89
N GLU A 163 -4.74 -27.47 -21.26
CA GLU A 163 -4.30 -28.78 -20.78
C GLU A 163 -2.81 -29.01 -21.11
N GLY A 164 -2.04 -29.50 -20.13
CA GLY A 164 -0.60 -29.73 -20.27
C GLY A 164 0.28 -28.48 -20.12
N PHE A 165 -0.28 -27.27 -19.95
CA PHE A 165 0.54 -26.09 -19.66
C PHE A 165 1.23 -26.24 -18.28
N PRO A 166 2.55 -26.03 -18.18
CA PRO A 166 3.27 -26.20 -16.92
C PRO A 166 2.88 -25.09 -15.93
N MET A 167 2.16 -25.48 -14.88
CA MET A 167 1.79 -24.60 -13.77
C MET A 167 2.52 -25.02 -12.50
N ASN A 168 3.38 -24.15 -11.97
CA ASN A 168 4.02 -24.35 -10.69
C ASN A 168 3.24 -23.60 -9.58
N PHE A 169 2.62 -24.35 -8.69
CA PHE A 169 1.77 -23.82 -7.61
C PHE A 169 2.57 -23.14 -6.48
N ASP A 170 3.86 -23.48 -6.37
CA ASP A 170 4.78 -22.94 -5.37
C ASP A 170 5.63 -21.78 -5.92
N ALA A 171 5.47 -21.48 -7.21
CA ALA A 171 6.18 -20.39 -7.87
C ALA A 171 5.69 -19.00 -7.44
N PRO A 172 6.51 -17.96 -7.66
CA PRO A 172 6.08 -16.57 -7.50
C PRO A 172 4.86 -16.28 -8.37
N ARG A 173 3.80 -15.74 -7.75
CA ARG A 173 2.52 -15.51 -8.44
C ARG A 173 2.58 -14.47 -9.56
N THR A 174 3.46 -13.48 -9.41
CA THR A 174 3.62 -12.37 -10.34
C THR A 174 5.10 -12.02 -10.39
N GLN A 175 5.66 -11.88 -11.58
CA GLN A 175 7.07 -11.51 -11.77
C GLN A 175 7.24 -10.30 -12.70
N LEU A 176 6.27 -10.10 -13.59
CA LEU A 176 6.21 -8.99 -14.54
C LEU A 176 4.94 -8.16 -14.30
N GLY A 177 4.94 -6.95 -14.82
CA GLY A 177 3.74 -6.13 -14.97
C GLY A 177 3.80 -5.38 -16.29
N LEU A 178 2.63 -5.04 -16.83
CA LEU A 178 2.48 -4.16 -17.97
C LEU A 178 1.93 -2.84 -17.46
N ARG A 179 2.56 -1.72 -17.86
CA ARG A 179 2.00 -0.37 -17.67
C ARG A 179 1.83 0.31 -19.01
N TYR A 180 0.69 0.93 -19.25
CA TYR A 180 0.39 1.57 -20.52
C TYR A 180 -0.66 2.67 -20.34
N THR A 181 -0.80 3.52 -21.35
CA THR A 181 -1.86 4.52 -21.41
C THR A 181 -3.07 3.92 -22.13
N ALA A 182 -4.24 3.95 -21.50
CA ALA A 182 -5.48 3.51 -22.13
C ALA A 182 -5.79 4.31 -23.40
N THR A 183 -6.41 3.66 -24.39
CA THR A 183 -6.86 4.34 -25.61
C THR A 183 -7.79 5.50 -25.28
N GLY A 184 -7.41 6.71 -25.70
CA GLY A 184 -8.18 7.94 -25.46
C GLY A 184 -7.89 8.64 -24.12
N SER A 185 -7.00 8.09 -23.28
CA SER A 185 -6.57 8.74 -22.05
C SER A 185 -5.45 9.76 -22.31
N ASP A 186 -5.49 10.88 -21.58
CA ASP A 186 -4.44 11.89 -21.52
C ASP A 186 -3.48 11.68 -20.33
N LEU A 187 -3.74 10.67 -19.51
CA LEU A 187 -2.91 10.32 -18.36
C LEU A 187 -1.89 9.24 -18.75
N ARG A 188 -0.61 9.57 -18.56
CA ARG A 188 0.49 8.64 -18.84
C ARG A 188 0.45 7.43 -17.89
N ASN A 189 0.50 6.23 -18.45
CA ASN A 189 0.55 4.95 -17.71
C ASN A 189 -0.58 4.83 -16.67
N ASP A 190 -1.80 5.25 -17.02
CA ASP A 190 -2.99 5.16 -16.17
C ASP A 190 -3.53 3.74 -16.01
N MET A 191 -3.00 2.79 -16.79
CA MET A 191 -3.31 1.37 -16.67
C MET A 191 -2.11 0.56 -16.18
N VAL A 192 -2.39 -0.41 -15.32
CA VAL A 192 -1.45 -1.45 -14.92
C VAL A 192 -2.11 -2.83 -14.96
N VAL A 193 -1.42 -3.81 -15.51
CA VAL A 193 -1.86 -5.20 -15.61
C VAL A 193 -0.82 -6.10 -14.99
N PHE A 194 -1.27 -7.02 -14.13
CA PHE A 194 -0.42 -7.99 -13.45
C PHE A 194 -0.83 -9.41 -13.83
N PRO A 195 -0.02 -10.15 -14.61
CA PRO A 195 -0.25 -11.58 -14.84
C PRO A 195 -0.04 -12.31 -13.53
N THR A 196 -1.12 -12.78 -12.93
CA THR A 196 -1.09 -13.40 -11.60
C THR A 196 -1.58 -14.84 -11.70
N THR A 197 -0.79 -15.79 -11.22
CA THR A 197 -1.25 -17.17 -11.06
C THR A 197 -2.11 -17.28 -9.80
N PHE A 198 -3.39 -17.60 -9.98
CA PHE A 198 -4.32 -17.96 -8.91
C PHE A 198 -4.49 -19.46 -8.91
N SER A 199 -3.61 -20.13 -8.19
CA SER A 199 -3.59 -21.58 -8.15
C SER A 199 -3.94 -22.03 -6.75
N THR A 200 -5.23 -22.01 -6.41
CA THR A 200 -5.75 -22.73 -5.26
C THR A 200 -5.83 -24.20 -5.65
N ARG A 201 -5.12 -25.09 -4.95
CA ARG A 201 -5.43 -26.51 -5.02
C ARG A 201 -6.84 -26.67 -4.44
N TRP A 202 -7.81 -26.93 -5.30
CA TRP A 202 -9.08 -27.48 -4.86
C TRP A 202 -8.84 -28.98 -4.70
N GLU A 203 -8.54 -29.43 -3.49
CA GLU A 203 -8.64 -30.85 -3.19
C GLU A 203 -10.11 -31.24 -3.37
N THR A 204 -10.41 -32.00 -4.42
CA THR A 204 -11.68 -32.72 -4.60
C THR A 204 -11.62 -34.05 -3.87
#